data_AF-A0A9Q3JTR3-F1
#
_entry.id   AF-A0A9Q3JTR3-F1
#
_cell.length_a   1.000
_cell.length_b   1.000
_cell.length_c   1.000
_cell.angle_alpha   90.00
_cell.angle_beta   90.00
_cell.angle_gamma   90.00
#
_symmetry.space_group_name_H-M   'P 1'
#
loop_
_entity.id
_entity.type
_entity.pdbx_description
1 polymer ?
#
loop_
_entity_poly.entity_id
_entity_poly.type
_entity_poly.pdbx_seq_one_letter_code
_entity_poly.pdbx_strand_id
1 'polypeptide(L)'
;MHQHQQSQTPKGSLKCDIWAGLVWICFTGTRNIHGPPFMSIPGALAFSIYFDWFNAHGKSIRLASIGPIMLICLNLPPSERLKPENVFVSGIIPGPKEPNALQFNYLLMPLIKDLKDLWQGYHFSPTSTGPLGSLIRVAILMAIADVVSMRKLPGLFFHSGNHFCNFCTIHKAQIEEIGPQFHYTRSYENHESNSVKCLRASPQQRQAIISEYGM
;
A
#
# COMPACT_ATOMS: atom_id res chain seq x y z
N MET A 1 -23.84 -22.62 -12.76
CA MET A 1 -23.76 -23.24 -11.42
C MET A 1 -22.30 -23.25 -10.99
N HIS A 2 -21.83 -22.19 -10.31
CA HIS A 2 -20.53 -22.21 -9.64
C HIS A 2 -20.81 -22.09 -8.15
N GLN A 3 -20.55 -23.19 -7.43
CA GLN A 3 -20.73 -23.28 -6.00
C GLN A 3 -19.79 -22.29 -5.32
N HIS A 4 -20.37 -21.31 -4.62
CA HIS A 4 -19.70 -20.63 -3.52
C HIS A 4 -19.38 -21.71 -2.48
N GLN A 5 -18.13 -22.15 -2.41
CA GLN A 5 -17.64 -22.90 -1.27
C GLN A 5 -17.57 -21.91 -0.10
N GLN A 6 -18.67 -21.83 0.66
CA GLN A 6 -18.63 -21.34 2.02
C GLN A 6 -17.65 -22.23 2.78
N SER A 7 -16.46 -21.73 3.05
CA SER A 7 -15.51 -22.38 3.94
C SER A 7 -16.13 -22.42 5.33
N GLN A 8 -16.73 -23.56 5.69
CA GLN A 8 -17.09 -23.85 7.06
C GLN A 8 -15.79 -23.90 7.87
N THR A 9 -15.58 -22.94 8.76
CA THR A 9 -14.47 -22.96 9.70
C THR A 9 -14.68 -24.12 10.69
N PRO A 10 -13.74 -25.07 10.80
CA PRO A 10 -13.83 -26.13 11.79
C PRO A 10 -13.82 -25.54 13.20
N LYS A 11 -14.70 -26.05 14.08
CA LYS A 11 -14.68 -25.75 15.52
C LYS A 11 -13.32 -26.14 16.08
N GLY A 12 -12.57 -25.14 16.52
CA GLY A 12 -11.16 -25.25 16.93
C GLY A 12 -10.22 -24.27 16.23
N SER A 13 -10.73 -23.20 15.58
CA SER A 13 -9.91 -22.29 14.80
C SER A 13 -8.79 -21.67 15.63
N LEU A 14 -7.57 -22.16 15.44
CA LEU A 14 -6.37 -21.38 15.67
C LEU A 14 -6.59 -20.06 14.93
N LYS A 15 -6.66 -18.93 15.65
CA LYS A 15 -6.65 -17.62 15.00
C LYS A 15 -5.31 -17.53 14.28
N CYS A 16 -5.28 -17.84 12.99
CA CYS A 16 -4.10 -17.69 12.18
C CYS A 16 -3.93 -16.21 11.86
N ASP A 17 -2.69 -15.76 11.90
CA ASP A 17 -2.32 -14.43 11.45
C ASP A 17 -2.73 -14.24 9.99
N ILE A 18 -3.20 -13.05 9.62
CA ILE A 18 -3.61 -12.74 8.24
C ILE A 18 -2.44 -13.01 7.27
N TRP A 19 -1.18 -12.87 7.72
CA TRP A 19 0.01 -13.17 6.89
C TRP A 19 0.27 -14.64 6.66
N ALA A 20 -0.39 -15.53 7.39
CA ALA A 20 -0.40 -16.94 7.06
C ALA A 20 -1.31 -17.25 5.85
N GLY A 21 -2.03 -16.26 5.30
CA GLY A 21 -2.86 -16.41 4.12
C GLY A 21 -2.06 -16.76 2.86
N LEU A 22 -2.63 -17.64 2.02
CA LEU A 22 -2.01 -18.14 0.78
C LEU A 22 -1.52 -17.02 -0.15
N VAL A 23 -2.28 -15.93 -0.25
CA VAL A 23 -1.94 -14.78 -1.12
C VAL A 23 -0.59 -14.16 -0.77
N TRP A 24 -0.17 -14.21 0.50
CA TRP A 24 1.09 -13.64 0.96
C TRP A 24 2.22 -14.66 0.94
N ILE A 25 1.97 -15.88 1.44
CA ILE A 25 3.01 -16.91 1.53
C ILE A 25 3.39 -17.50 0.17
N CYS A 26 2.49 -17.47 -0.81
CA CYS A 26 2.75 -17.92 -2.18
C CYS A 26 3.15 -16.78 -3.11
N PHE A 27 3.31 -15.54 -2.61
CA PHE A 27 3.74 -14.42 -3.45
C PHE A 27 5.15 -14.70 -3.98
N THR A 28 5.28 -14.97 -5.28
CA THR A 28 6.57 -15.25 -5.97
C THR A 28 7.28 -13.96 -6.41
N GLY A 29 6.61 -12.81 -6.32
CA GLY A 29 7.04 -11.57 -6.93
C GLY A 29 6.72 -11.48 -8.43
N THR A 30 6.87 -10.28 -9.01
CA THR A 30 6.55 -10.03 -10.42
C THR A 30 7.64 -10.47 -11.41
N ARG A 31 8.80 -10.94 -10.92
CA ARG A 31 9.96 -11.28 -11.75
C ARG A 31 10.01 -12.72 -12.24
N ASN A 32 9.46 -13.65 -11.46
CA ASN A 32 9.42 -15.05 -11.84
C ASN A 32 8.15 -15.67 -11.22
N ILE A 33 7.06 -15.62 -11.98
CA ILE A 33 5.75 -16.17 -11.57
C ILE A 33 5.79 -17.70 -11.33
N HIS A 34 6.84 -18.38 -11.79
CA HIS A 34 7.07 -19.80 -11.58
C HIS A 34 8.24 -20.07 -10.61
N GLY A 35 8.79 -19.01 -10.01
CA GLY A 35 9.87 -19.09 -9.03
C GLY A 35 9.38 -19.54 -7.66
N PRO A 36 10.30 -19.79 -6.72
CA PRO A 36 9.92 -20.03 -5.34
C PRO A 36 9.25 -18.78 -4.74
N PRO A 37 8.44 -18.92 -3.68
CA PRO A 37 7.88 -17.77 -2.97
C PRO A 37 8.95 -16.77 -2.55
N PHE A 38 8.67 -15.48 -2.72
CA PHE A 38 9.57 -14.37 -2.40
C PHE A 38 10.15 -14.50 -0.99
N MET A 39 9.30 -14.84 -0.02
CA MET A 39 9.67 -14.96 1.39
C MET A 39 10.58 -16.16 1.71
N SER A 40 10.75 -17.10 0.78
CA SER A 40 11.72 -18.20 0.92
C SER A 40 13.13 -17.83 0.44
N ILE A 41 13.30 -16.67 -0.19
CA ILE A 41 14.58 -16.21 -0.71
C ILE A 41 15.39 -15.60 0.46
N PRO A 42 16.62 -16.05 0.73
CA PRO A 42 17.47 -15.42 1.74
C PRO A 42 17.63 -13.91 1.50
N GLY A 43 17.45 -13.11 2.54
CA GLY A 43 17.51 -11.65 2.45
C GLY A 43 16.25 -10.98 1.89
N ALA A 44 15.19 -11.72 1.59
CA ALA A 44 13.90 -11.16 1.22
C ALA A 44 13.08 -10.76 2.46
N LEU A 45 12.71 -9.49 2.52
CA LEU A 45 11.91 -8.90 3.58
C LEU A 45 10.59 -8.38 3.00
N ALA A 46 9.49 -8.74 3.64
CA ALA A 46 8.18 -8.17 3.37
C ALA A 46 7.83 -7.13 4.42
N PHE A 47 7.27 -6.02 3.95
CA PHE A 47 6.80 -4.94 4.81
C PHE A 47 5.35 -4.58 4.48
N SER A 48 4.64 -4.08 5.49
CA SER A 48 3.44 -3.28 5.27
C SER A 48 3.77 -1.81 5.46
N ILE A 49 3.20 -0.94 4.63
CA ILE A 49 3.23 0.50 4.83
C ILE A 49 1.99 0.93 5.61
N TYR A 50 2.18 1.71 6.66
CA TYR A 50 1.10 2.33 7.43
C TYR A 50 1.11 3.84 7.20
N PHE A 51 -0.09 4.41 7.06
CA PHE A 51 -0.27 5.84 6.89
C PHE A 51 -1.63 6.28 7.45
N ASP A 52 -1.67 7.27 8.33
CA ASP A 52 -2.92 7.81 8.86
C ASP A 52 -2.72 9.24 9.39
N TRP A 53 -3.78 10.05 9.40
CA TRP A 53 -3.78 11.41 9.93
C TRP A 53 -4.42 11.44 11.32
N PHE A 54 -3.64 11.81 12.34
CA PHE A 54 -4.17 11.96 13.69
C PHE A 54 -3.88 13.34 14.27
N ASN A 55 -4.78 13.80 15.15
CA ASN A 55 -4.57 15.02 15.91
C ASN A 55 -3.58 14.74 17.06
N ALA A 56 -2.37 15.28 16.96
CA ALA A 56 -1.31 15.07 17.94
C ALA A 56 -1.60 15.69 19.32
N HIS A 57 -2.56 16.62 19.41
CA HIS A 57 -2.91 17.33 20.65
C HIS A 57 -4.23 16.86 21.27
N GLY A 58 -4.80 15.75 20.79
CA GLY A 58 -6.04 15.18 21.33
C GLY A 58 -7.32 15.93 20.93
N LYS A 59 -8.47 15.52 21.49
CA LYS A 59 -9.82 15.92 21.02
C LYS A 59 -10.14 17.41 21.19
N SER A 60 -9.43 18.14 22.04
CA SER A 60 -9.85 19.48 22.47
C SER A 60 -9.34 20.62 21.58
N ILE A 61 -8.28 20.42 20.80
CA ILE A 61 -7.75 21.49 19.93
C ILE A 61 -7.19 20.90 18.63
N ARG A 62 -7.80 21.23 17.48
CA ARG A 62 -7.29 20.89 16.14
C ARG A 62 -6.10 21.78 15.74
N LEU A 63 -5.06 21.85 16.58
CA LEU A 63 -3.91 22.72 16.31
C LEU A 63 -2.92 22.11 15.34
N ALA A 64 -2.73 20.78 15.36
CA ALA A 64 -1.85 20.10 14.43
C ALA A 64 -2.27 18.65 14.19
N SER A 65 -2.61 18.32 12.94
CA SER A 65 -2.70 16.94 12.48
C SER A 65 -1.34 16.48 11.97
N ILE A 66 -0.88 15.32 12.40
CA ILE A 66 0.42 14.74 12.01
C ILE A 66 0.17 13.42 11.30
N GLY A 67 1.04 13.13 10.34
CA GLY A 67 0.95 11.97 9.48
C GLY A 67 2.23 11.15 9.41
N PRO A 68 2.38 10.08 10.18
CA PRO A 68 3.54 9.21 10.07
C PRO A 68 3.39 8.28 8.86
N ILE A 69 4.50 8.08 8.17
CA ILE A 69 4.67 7.00 7.20
C ILE A 69 5.53 5.95 7.90
N MET A 70 4.93 4.81 8.22
CA MET A 70 5.61 3.74 8.96
C MET A 70 5.72 2.48 8.11
N LEU A 71 6.82 1.75 8.26
CA LEU A 71 7.02 0.43 7.67
C LEU A 71 7.08 -0.60 8.80
N ILE A 72 6.34 -1.68 8.65
CA ILE A 72 6.27 -2.77 9.64
C ILE A 72 6.79 -4.04 8.98
N CYS A 73 7.81 -4.67 9.57
CA CYS A 73 8.42 -5.88 9.02
C CYS A 73 7.50 -7.09 9.26
N LEU A 74 7.02 -7.70 8.17
CA LEU A 74 6.09 -8.83 8.21
C LEU A 74 6.79 -10.17 8.46
N ASN A 75 8.11 -10.23 8.28
CA ASN A 75 8.93 -11.41 8.61
C ASN A 75 9.01 -11.68 10.11
N LEU A 76 8.75 -10.68 10.97
CA LEU A 76 8.77 -10.86 12.41
C LEU A 76 7.52 -11.62 12.88
N PRO A 77 7.60 -12.36 14.01
CA PRO A 77 6.42 -12.98 14.64
C PRO A 77 5.36 -11.92 14.97
N PRO A 78 4.05 -12.26 14.94
CA PRO A 78 2.97 -11.29 15.19
C PRO A 78 3.10 -10.51 16.50
N SER A 79 3.65 -11.14 17.56
CA SER A 79 3.89 -10.50 18.86
C SER A 79 4.98 -9.43 18.84
N GLU A 80 5.84 -9.43 17.81
CA GLU A 80 7.02 -8.57 17.71
C GLU A 80 6.80 -7.39 16.75
N ARG A 81 5.99 -7.55 15.70
CA ARG A 81 5.89 -6.59 14.58
C ARG A 81 5.57 -5.15 14.98
N LEU A 82 4.68 -4.99 15.96
CA LEU A 82 4.15 -3.68 16.38
C LEU A 82 4.83 -3.15 17.64
N LYS A 83 5.89 -3.81 18.12
CA LYS A 83 6.70 -3.24 19.20
C LYS A 83 7.41 -1.98 18.68
N PRO A 84 7.50 -0.90 19.48
CA PRO A 84 8.07 0.37 19.04
C PRO A 84 9.45 0.24 18.39
N GLU A 85 10.30 -0.68 18.87
CA GLU A 85 11.63 -0.97 18.35
C GLU A 85 11.64 -1.64 16.95
N ASN A 86 10.52 -2.22 16.51
CA ASN A 86 10.38 -2.93 15.25
C ASN A 86 9.55 -2.16 14.20
N VAL A 87 9.10 -0.96 14.54
CA VAL A 87 8.36 -0.07 13.64
C VAL A 87 9.32 0.98 13.06
N PHE A 88 9.46 0.98 11.74
CA PHE A 88 10.36 1.88 11.03
C PHE A 88 9.60 3.14 10.60
N VAL A 89 9.89 4.28 11.21
CA VAL A 89 9.30 5.56 10.81
C VAL A 89 10.11 6.11 9.63
N SER A 90 9.56 5.99 8.42
CA SER A 90 10.20 6.49 7.21
C SER A 90 10.00 8.00 7.01
N GLY A 91 8.98 8.58 7.62
CA GLY A 91 8.71 10.00 7.52
C GLY A 91 7.61 10.44 8.47
N ILE A 92 7.64 11.73 8.84
CA ILE A 92 6.60 12.38 9.63
C ILE A 92 6.22 13.65 8.86
N ILE A 93 4.95 13.73 8.46
CA ILE A 93 4.43 14.89 7.75
C ILE A 93 3.83 15.83 8.81
N PRO A 94 4.38 17.05 8.96
CA PRO A 94 3.90 18.01 9.95
C PRO A 94 2.55 18.60 9.54
N GLY A 95 1.77 18.99 10.55
CA GLY A 95 0.52 19.72 10.38
C GLY A 95 0.72 21.20 10.04
N PRO A 96 -0.35 22.01 10.06
CA PRO A 96 -1.63 21.75 10.72
C PRO A 96 -2.66 21.01 9.88
N LYS A 97 -2.52 21.03 8.54
CA LYS A 97 -3.45 20.42 7.60
C LYS A 97 -2.84 19.22 6.90
N GLU A 98 -3.70 18.29 6.52
CA GLU A 98 -3.33 17.18 5.66
C GLU A 98 -2.92 17.67 4.26
N PRO A 99 -1.85 17.12 3.66
CA PRO A 99 -1.50 17.41 2.29
C PRO A 99 -2.60 16.93 1.34
N ASN A 100 -2.76 17.65 0.23
CA ASN A 100 -3.53 17.13 -0.88
C ASN A 100 -2.81 15.93 -1.52
N ALA A 101 -3.51 15.17 -2.38
CA ALA A 101 -2.95 13.95 -2.97
C ALA A 101 -1.64 14.18 -3.73
N LEU A 102 -1.52 15.30 -4.46
CA LEU A 102 -0.31 15.63 -5.21
C LEU A 102 0.88 15.96 -4.28
N GLN A 103 0.65 16.75 -3.24
CA GLN A 103 1.66 17.04 -2.21
C GLN A 103 2.10 15.76 -1.50
N PHE A 104 1.15 14.89 -1.17
CA PHE A 104 1.44 13.61 -0.55
C PHE A 104 2.31 12.72 -1.45
N ASN A 105 2.02 12.66 -2.75
CA ASN A 105 2.85 11.94 -3.71
C ASN A 105 4.29 12.43 -3.72
N TYR A 106 4.52 13.76 -3.71
CA TYR A 106 5.86 14.32 -3.62
C TYR A 106 6.59 13.95 -2.33
N LEU A 107 5.87 13.91 -1.20
CA LEU A 107 6.44 13.52 0.10
C LEU A 107 6.81 12.03 0.14
N LEU A 108 6.08 11.17 -0.59
CA LEU A 108 6.39 9.75 -0.70
C LEU A 108 7.54 9.43 -1.67
N MET A 109 7.84 10.31 -2.62
CA MET A 109 8.83 10.04 -3.68
C MET A 109 10.19 9.50 -3.17
N PRO A 110 10.80 10.06 -2.10
CA PRO A 110 12.08 9.55 -1.60
C PRO A 110 11.97 8.09 -1.14
N LEU A 111 10.95 7.77 -0.35
CA LEU A 111 10.69 6.40 0.11
C LEU A 111 10.45 5.46 -1.08
N ILE A 112 9.64 5.87 -2.06
CA ILE A 112 9.37 5.06 -3.26
C ILE A 112 10.64 4.80 -4.05
N LYS A 113 11.57 5.77 -4.13
CA LYS A 113 12.87 5.56 -4.78
C LYS A 113 13.66 4.48 -4.07
N ASP A 114 13.80 4.57 -2.74
CA ASP A 114 14.57 3.59 -1.96
C ASP A 114 13.92 2.19 -2.02
N LEU A 115 12.59 2.12 -1.98
CA LEU A 115 11.85 0.86 -2.15
C LEU A 115 12.03 0.25 -3.54
N LYS A 116 12.15 1.06 -4.59
CA LYS A 116 12.46 0.56 -5.95
C LYS A 116 13.87 -0.04 -6.00
N ASP A 117 14.85 0.63 -5.40
CA ASP A 117 16.23 0.14 -5.32
C ASP A 117 16.29 -1.18 -4.52
N LEU A 118 15.62 -1.24 -3.37
CA LEU A 118 15.49 -2.44 -2.55
C LEU A 118 14.68 -3.55 -3.24
N TRP A 119 13.70 -3.23 -4.08
CA TRP A 119 12.99 -4.22 -4.88
C TRP A 119 13.91 -4.86 -5.93
N GLN A 120 14.80 -4.08 -6.57
CA GLN A 120 15.87 -4.64 -7.43
C GLN A 120 16.84 -5.51 -6.63
N GLY A 121 17.12 -5.09 -5.40
CA GLY A 121 18.00 -5.75 -4.46
C GLY A 121 19.22 -4.88 -4.23
N TYR A 122 19.54 -4.68 -2.96
CA TYR A 122 20.65 -3.83 -2.53
C TYR A 122 21.67 -4.68 -1.77
N HIS A 123 22.94 -4.57 -2.16
CA HIS A 123 24.02 -5.27 -1.48
C HIS A 123 24.53 -4.43 -0.31
N PHE A 124 24.21 -4.85 0.91
CA PHE A 124 24.73 -4.23 2.11
C PHE A 124 26.17 -4.70 2.34
N SER A 125 27.02 -3.75 2.76
CA SER A 125 28.42 -4.01 3.08
C SER A 125 28.56 -5.07 4.18
N PRO A 126 29.70 -5.79 4.21
CA PRO A 126 30.01 -6.71 5.29
C PRO A 126 29.82 -6.11 6.68
N THR A 127 29.25 -6.91 7.58
CA THR A 127 29.15 -6.60 9.01
C THR A 127 29.99 -7.61 9.80
N SER A 128 30.20 -7.35 11.09
CA SER A 128 30.88 -8.32 11.98
C SER A 128 30.19 -9.69 12.01
N THR A 129 28.87 -9.72 11.82
CA THR A 129 28.04 -10.93 11.78
C THR A 129 27.81 -11.47 10.37
N GLY A 130 28.20 -10.72 9.33
CA GLY A 130 27.99 -11.05 7.92
C GLY A 130 29.18 -10.62 7.08
N PRO A 131 30.32 -11.35 7.12
CA PRO A 131 31.59 -10.92 6.54
C PRO A 131 31.59 -10.82 5.00
N LEU A 132 30.59 -11.40 4.34
CA LEU A 132 30.42 -11.32 2.88
C LEU A 132 29.47 -10.19 2.45
N GLY A 133 28.86 -9.48 3.41
CA GLY A 133 27.71 -8.63 3.14
C GLY A 133 26.45 -9.44 2.85
N SER A 134 25.36 -8.74 2.55
CA SER A 134 24.05 -9.36 2.34
C SER A 134 23.31 -8.67 1.20
N LEU A 135 22.83 -9.46 0.24
CA LEU A 135 21.84 -8.98 -0.72
C LEU A 135 20.47 -8.96 -0.06
N ILE A 136 19.91 -7.78 0.12
CA ILE A 136 18.57 -7.61 0.70
C ILE A 136 17.60 -7.17 -0.39
N ARG A 137 16.41 -7.78 -0.38
CA ARG A 137 15.29 -7.39 -1.22
C ARG A 137 14.09 -7.06 -0.36
N VAL A 138 13.38 -5.99 -0.69
CA VAL A 138 12.18 -5.56 0.05
C VAL A 138 10.96 -5.55 -0.84
N ALA A 139 9.85 -6.13 -0.35
CA ALA A 139 8.54 -6.04 -0.97
C ALA A 139 7.55 -5.34 -0.02
N ILE A 140 6.80 -4.36 -0.53
CA ILE A 140 5.63 -3.84 0.18
C ILE A 140 4.42 -4.68 -0.24
N LEU A 141 3.90 -5.49 0.68
CA LEU A 141 2.78 -6.39 0.38
C LEU A 141 1.42 -5.77 0.69
N MET A 142 1.38 -4.79 1.58
CA MET A 142 0.12 -4.22 2.04
C MET A 142 0.27 -2.76 2.46
N ALA A 143 -0.79 -2.00 2.23
CA ALA A 143 -1.02 -0.70 2.83
C ALA A 143 -2.09 -0.81 3.94
N ILE A 144 -1.78 -0.23 5.10
CA ILE A 144 -2.68 -0.10 6.25
C ILE A 144 -2.99 1.37 6.44
N ALA A 145 -4.24 1.74 6.23
CA ALA A 145 -4.70 3.10 6.45
C ALA A 145 -6.23 3.10 6.58
N ASP A 146 -6.81 4.21 7.05
CA ASP A 146 -8.25 4.40 6.93
C ASP A 146 -8.66 4.55 5.45
N VAL A 147 -9.96 4.46 5.15
CA VAL A 147 -10.44 4.45 3.74
C VAL A 147 -10.01 5.71 2.98
N VAL A 148 -9.96 6.84 3.69
CA VAL A 148 -9.53 8.14 3.19
C VAL A 148 -8.06 8.11 2.75
N SER A 149 -7.19 7.70 3.67
CA SER A 149 -5.74 7.68 3.53
C SER A 149 -5.29 6.59 2.56
N MET A 150 -6.00 5.45 2.53
CA MET A 150 -5.78 4.35 1.58
C MET A 150 -5.88 4.80 0.12
N ARG A 151 -6.65 5.85 -0.18
CA ARG A 151 -6.78 6.38 -1.54
C ARG A 151 -5.59 7.21 -1.97
N LYS A 152 -4.89 7.83 -1.03
CA LYS A 152 -3.76 8.72 -1.33
C LYS A 152 -2.52 7.93 -1.73
N LEU A 153 -2.31 6.75 -1.13
CA LEU A 153 -1.17 5.87 -1.43
C LEU A 153 -1.06 5.47 -2.91
N PRO A 154 -2.13 5.00 -3.58
CA PRO A 154 -2.10 4.74 -5.02
C PRO A 154 -2.24 5.99 -5.89
N GLY A 155 -2.36 7.19 -5.30
CA GLY A 155 -2.67 8.42 -6.03
C GLY A 155 -4.07 8.36 -6.66
N LEU A 156 -5.09 8.06 -5.84
CA LEU A 156 -6.50 8.16 -6.21
C LEU A 156 -7.12 9.41 -5.58
N PHE A 157 -8.11 9.98 -6.29
CA PHE A 157 -8.72 11.23 -5.85
C PHE A 157 -9.47 11.04 -4.54
N PHE A 158 -9.37 12.06 -3.68
CA PHE A 158 -9.96 12.08 -2.36
C PHE A 158 -11.06 13.13 -2.29
N HIS A 159 -12.24 12.69 -1.82
CA HIS A 159 -13.49 13.44 -1.69
C HIS A 159 -14.16 13.90 -2.99
N SER A 160 -15.49 13.72 -3.05
CA SER A 160 -16.39 14.31 -4.05
C SER A 160 -16.15 13.93 -5.52
N GLY A 161 -15.24 12.99 -5.81
CA GLY A 161 -15.04 12.44 -7.14
C GLY A 161 -16.16 11.47 -7.52
N ASN A 162 -16.42 11.34 -8.81
CA ASN A 162 -17.40 10.38 -9.32
C ASN A 162 -16.97 8.93 -9.17
N HIS A 163 -15.69 8.68 -8.88
CA HIS A 163 -15.11 7.36 -8.67
C HIS A 163 -14.70 7.18 -7.21
N PHE A 164 -15.47 6.41 -6.44
CA PHE A 164 -15.33 6.33 -4.98
C PHE A 164 -14.73 5.01 -4.48
N CYS A 165 -14.65 3.97 -5.32
CA CYS A 165 -14.08 2.67 -4.96
C CYS A 165 -12.56 2.64 -5.17
N ASN A 166 -11.84 1.86 -4.35
CA ASN A 166 -10.39 1.64 -4.51
C ASN A 166 -10.08 0.55 -5.53
N PHE A 167 -10.99 -0.41 -5.67
CA PHE A 167 -10.80 -1.62 -6.49
C PHE A 167 -11.47 -1.53 -7.86
N CYS A 168 -12.45 -0.65 -8.02
CA CYS A 168 -13.18 -0.50 -9.27
C CYS A 168 -13.30 0.97 -9.71
N THR A 169 -13.63 1.16 -10.98
CA THR A 169 -13.85 2.42 -11.68
C THR A 169 -15.35 2.69 -11.83
N ILE A 170 -16.18 2.18 -10.93
CA ILE A 170 -17.63 2.44 -10.96
C ILE A 170 -17.88 3.94 -10.78
N HIS A 171 -18.76 4.48 -11.62
CA HIS A 171 -19.18 5.87 -11.52
C HIS A 171 -20.30 6.00 -10.48
N LYS A 172 -20.36 7.12 -9.75
CA LYS A 172 -21.37 7.38 -8.72
C LYS A 172 -22.81 7.29 -9.25
N ALA A 173 -23.02 7.67 -10.52
CA ALA A 173 -24.31 7.54 -11.20
C ALA A 173 -24.78 6.08 -11.36
N GLN A 174 -23.86 5.12 -11.26
CA GLN A 174 -24.07 3.69 -11.44
C GLN A 174 -23.94 2.94 -10.11
N ILE A 175 -24.10 3.61 -8.96
CA ILE A 175 -23.89 3.01 -7.63
C ILE A 175 -24.79 1.78 -7.36
N GLU A 176 -25.91 1.67 -8.07
CA GLU A 176 -26.85 0.55 -7.98
C GLU A 176 -26.40 -0.68 -8.78
N GLU A 177 -25.38 -0.56 -9.63
CA GLU A 177 -24.81 -1.65 -10.42
C GLU A 177 -23.91 -2.56 -9.56
N ILE A 178 -24.55 -3.36 -8.72
CA ILE A 178 -23.89 -4.27 -7.78
C ILE A 178 -23.84 -5.69 -8.37
N GLY A 179 -22.64 -6.26 -8.42
CA GLY A 179 -22.43 -7.67 -8.73
C GLY A 179 -21.29 -7.94 -9.72
N PRO A 180 -20.86 -9.21 -9.84
CA PRO A 180 -19.71 -9.61 -10.65
C PRO A 180 -19.92 -9.46 -12.16
N GLN A 181 -21.16 -9.27 -12.61
CA GLN A 181 -21.52 -9.02 -14.01
C GLN A 181 -21.04 -7.66 -14.52
N PHE A 182 -20.73 -6.73 -13.60
CA PHE A 182 -20.27 -5.40 -13.95
C PHE A 182 -18.74 -5.34 -13.93
N HIS A 183 -18.13 -5.11 -15.10
CA HIS A 183 -16.68 -5.12 -15.28
C HIS A 183 -16.05 -3.74 -15.03
N TYR A 184 -16.08 -3.30 -13.77
CA TYR A 184 -15.45 -2.04 -13.36
C TYR A 184 -14.05 -2.23 -12.75
N THR A 185 -13.44 -3.40 -12.81
CA THR A 185 -12.18 -3.65 -12.08
C THR A 185 -11.07 -2.70 -12.53
N ARG A 186 -10.42 -2.06 -11.56
CA ARG A 186 -9.22 -1.24 -11.81
C ARG A 186 -8.04 -2.17 -12.08
N SER A 187 -7.49 -2.12 -13.29
CA SER A 187 -6.25 -2.84 -13.62
C SER A 187 -5.02 -2.00 -13.33
N TYR A 188 -3.89 -2.68 -13.13
CA TYR A 188 -2.59 -2.04 -12.93
C TYR A 188 -2.20 -1.21 -14.17
N GLU A 189 -2.38 -1.77 -15.36
CA GLU A 189 -1.98 -1.17 -16.64
C GLU A 189 -2.74 0.13 -16.90
N ASN A 190 -4.06 0.14 -16.63
CA ASN A 190 -4.88 1.33 -16.78
C ASN A 190 -4.49 2.39 -15.74
N HIS A 191 -4.26 1.98 -14.49
CA HIS A 191 -3.86 2.89 -13.42
C HIS A 191 -2.49 3.53 -13.69
N GLU A 192 -1.52 2.75 -14.17
CA GLU A 192 -0.20 3.22 -14.56
C GLU A 192 -0.29 4.18 -15.76
N SER A 193 -0.99 3.78 -16.83
CA SER A 193 -1.17 4.62 -18.02
C SER A 193 -1.79 5.98 -17.66
N ASN A 194 -2.83 5.98 -16.83
CA ASN A 194 -3.46 7.21 -16.38
C ASN A 194 -2.51 8.03 -15.50
N SER A 195 -1.78 7.39 -14.57
CA SER A 195 -0.78 8.06 -13.71
C SER A 195 0.28 8.79 -14.53
N VAL A 196 0.78 8.17 -15.60
CA VAL A 196 1.74 8.77 -16.53
C VAL A 196 1.12 9.96 -17.28
N LYS A 197 -0.14 9.86 -17.72
CA LYS A 197 -0.86 11.00 -18.33
C LYS A 197 -0.97 12.17 -17.35
N CYS A 198 -1.37 11.92 -16.10
CA CYS A 198 -1.47 12.96 -15.07
C CYS A 198 -0.12 13.63 -14.76
N LEU A 199 0.95 12.86 -14.73
CA LEU A 199 2.30 13.38 -14.48
C LEU A 199 2.75 14.34 -15.59
N ARG A 200 2.45 14.01 -16.85
CA ARG A 200 2.84 14.80 -18.04
C ARG A 200 1.90 15.96 -18.35
N ALA A 201 0.68 15.94 -17.82
CA ALA A 201 -0.36 16.94 -18.07
C ALA A 201 -0.08 18.29 -17.41
N SER A 202 -0.57 19.37 -18.05
CA SER A 202 -0.66 20.69 -17.43
C SER A 202 -1.60 20.66 -16.21
N PRO A 203 -1.57 21.65 -15.29
CA PRO A 203 -2.47 21.67 -14.14
C PRO A 203 -3.96 21.56 -14.50
N GLN A 204 -4.40 22.19 -15.59
CA GLN A 204 -5.79 22.14 -16.05
C GLN A 204 -6.15 20.77 -16.63
N GLN A 205 -5.27 20.21 -17.46
CA GLN A 205 -5.47 18.87 -18.03
C GLN A 205 -5.47 17.79 -16.95
N ARG A 206 -4.62 17.93 -15.94
CA ARG A 206 -4.54 16.99 -14.82
C ARG A 206 -5.86 16.90 -14.08
N GLN A 207 -6.52 18.04 -13.81
CA GLN A 207 -7.81 18.04 -13.13
C GLN A 207 -8.89 17.30 -13.95
N ALA A 208 -8.87 17.41 -15.28
CA ALA A 208 -9.77 16.67 -16.15
C ALA A 208 -9.52 15.15 -16.08
N ILE A 209 -8.25 14.72 -16.17
CA ILE A 209 -7.86 13.31 -16.08
C ILE A 209 -8.23 12.72 -14.71
N ILE A 210 -7.96 13.46 -13.63
CA ILE A 210 -8.32 13.12 -12.26
C ILE A 210 -9.83 12.85 -12.16
N SER A 211 -10.65 13.75 -12.70
CA SER A 211 -12.11 13.64 -12.69
C SER A 211 -12.60 12.44 -13.51
N GLU A 212 -12.04 12.24 -14.71
CA GLU A 212 -12.42 11.19 -15.65
C GLU A 212 -12.06 9.78 -15.16
N TYR A 213 -10.88 9.60 -14.56
CA TYR A 213 -10.37 8.27 -14.19
C TYR A 213 -10.34 8.00 -12.67
N GLY A 214 -10.73 8.99 -11.87
CA GLY A 214 -10.76 8.87 -10.40
C GLY A 214 -9.38 8.82 -9.76
N MET A 215 -8.41 9.53 -10.32
CA MET A 215 -7.01 9.58 -9.85
C MET A 215 -6.73 10.78 -8.96
#